data_AF-A0A9E1T0C6-F1
#
_entry.id   AF-A0A9E1T0C6-F1
#
_cell.length_a   1.000
_cell.length_b   1.000
_cell.length_c   1.000
_cell.angle_alpha   90.00
_cell.angle_beta   90.00
_cell.angle_gamma   90.00
#
_symmetry.space_group_name_H-M   'P 1'
#
loop_
_entity.id
_entity.type
_entity.pdbx_description
1 polymer ?
#
loop_
_entity_poly.entity_id
_entity_poly.type
_entity_poly.pdbx_seq_one_letter_code
_entity_poly.pdbx_strand_id
1 'polypeptide(L)'
;DWSYVYQFMSLLMVLGVVGVLISHEPKNHEIAIVRIDQALVQSFQDFFSRFGIWAASLILLLISTYRLTDIVMGPMAMPFYLDMGFTKTEIGALVKTVALATSILGFFVGGYLIKKLALTTSLIIGGVSVLITNLFFAIVANLEADISLLSLIVGLDSFAAGLVGTINIAFLTSLVSKKYTAVQYAMLTSFMMLPGKFFSGFSGMLADYYVSISSLQTGWAYFFYTTSAMSIPALLLIVIYQRTYVPTNNS
;
A
#
# COMPACT_ATOMS: atom_id res chain seq x y z
N ASP A 1 9.54 -11.02 -29.01
CA ASP A 1 10.79 -10.40 -28.54
C ASP A 1 10.55 -9.28 -27.55
N TRP A 2 11.17 -9.40 -26.37
CA TRP A 2 11.12 -8.37 -25.33
C TRP A 2 11.77 -7.04 -25.76
N SER A 3 12.72 -7.06 -26.70
CA SER A 3 13.39 -5.86 -27.22
C SER A 3 12.41 -4.84 -27.80
N TYR A 4 11.48 -5.26 -28.68
CA TYR A 4 10.47 -4.36 -29.25
C TYR A 4 9.52 -3.79 -28.19
N VAL A 5 9.20 -4.59 -27.16
CA VAL A 5 8.36 -4.13 -26.04
C VAL A 5 9.06 -3.02 -25.27
N TYR A 6 10.35 -3.19 -24.94
CA TYR A 6 11.12 -2.16 -24.23
C TYR A 6 11.32 -0.88 -25.05
N GLN A 7 11.54 -0.99 -26.36
CA GLN A 7 11.62 0.16 -27.26
C GLN A 7 10.29 0.92 -27.34
N PHE A 8 9.17 0.20 -27.38
CA PHE A 8 7.85 0.83 -27.35
C PHE A 8 7.59 1.54 -26.02
N MET A 9 7.94 0.91 -24.88
CA MET A 9 7.83 1.52 -23.56
C MET A 9 8.70 2.78 -23.41
N SER A 10 9.91 2.81 -23.98
CA SER A 10 10.79 3.99 -23.92
C SER A 10 10.22 5.15 -24.73
N LEU A 11 9.61 4.88 -25.88
CA LEU A 11 8.93 5.89 -26.69
C LEU A 11 7.77 6.53 -25.91
N LEU A 12 6.99 5.74 -25.16
CA LEU A 12 5.92 6.27 -24.31
C LEU A 12 6.44 7.17 -23.18
N MET A 13 7.66 6.95 -22.67
CA MET A 13 8.26 7.83 -21.66
C MET A 13 8.51 9.26 -22.20
N VAL A 14 8.72 9.42 -23.50
CA VAL A 14 8.90 10.73 -24.14
C VAL A 14 7.67 11.62 -23.91
N LEU A 15 6.46 11.05 -23.87
CA LEU A 15 5.23 11.81 -23.55
C LEU A 15 5.29 12.46 -22.16
N GLY A 16 5.84 11.73 -21.17
CA GLY A 16 6.04 12.26 -19.82
C GLY A 16 7.05 13.41 -19.79
N VAL A 17 8.16 13.28 -20.52
CA VAL A 17 9.18 14.34 -20.64
C VAL A 17 8.59 15.59 -21.29
N VAL A 18 7.82 15.43 -22.36
CA VAL A 18 7.12 16.55 -23.02
C VAL A 18 6.14 17.22 -22.05
N GLY A 19 5.39 16.44 -21.27
CA GLY A 19 4.50 16.97 -20.24
C GLY A 19 5.21 17.82 -19.18
N VAL A 20 6.39 17.38 -18.72
CA VAL A 20 7.22 18.15 -17.78
C VAL A 20 7.71 19.46 -18.41
N LEU A 21 8.14 19.44 -19.67
CA LEU A 21 8.61 20.63 -20.38
C LEU A 21 7.50 21.68 -20.59
N ILE A 22 6.25 21.26 -20.73
CA ILE A 22 5.09 22.15 -20.89
C ILE A 22 4.61 22.70 -19.53
N SER A 23 4.81 21.92 -18.46
CA SER A 23 4.34 22.26 -17.13
C SER A 23 5.15 23.43 -16.54
N HIS A 24 4.49 24.56 -16.33
CA HIS A 24 5.13 25.71 -15.71
C HIS A 24 5.19 25.53 -14.19
N GLU A 25 6.39 25.63 -13.63
CA GLU A 25 6.60 25.58 -12.19
C GLU A 25 6.12 26.91 -11.54
N PRO A 26 5.11 26.89 -10.66
CA PRO A 26 4.70 28.07 -9.94
C PRO A 26 5.82 28.50 -8.98
N LYS A 27 6.17 29.80 -8.98
CA LYS A 27 7.19 30.34 -8.07
C LYS A 27 6.73 30.19 -6.62
N ASN A 28 7.24 29.18 -5.94
CA ASN A 28 6.97 28.94 -4.53
C ASN A 28 8.05 29.60 -3.67
N HIS A 29 7.69 30.69 -3.01
CA HIS A 29 8.61 31.51 -2.19
C HIS A 29 8.94 30.86 -0.83
N GLU A 30 8.27 29.76 -0.47
CA GLU A 30 8.49 29.04 0.80
C GLU A 30 9.51 27.90 0.69
N ILE A 31 9.99 27.57 -0.51
CA ILE A 31 10.97 26.49 -0.70
C ILE A 31 12.32 26.96 -0.18
N ALA A 32 12.82 26.28 0.86
CA ALA A 32 14.15 26.56 1.37
C ALA A 32 15.21 25.97 0.42
N ILE A 33 15.99 26.83 -0.23
CA ILE A 33 17.18 26.41 -0.99
C ILE A 33 18.27 26.10 0.04
N VAL A 34 18.20 24.91 0.64
CA VAL A 34 19.19 24.45 1.63
C VAL A 34 20.07 23.39 0.98
N ARG A 35 21.34 23.30 1.40
CA ARG A 35 22.18 22.15 1.07
C ARG A 35 21.50 20.85 1.52
N ILE A 36 21.69 19.77 0.76
CA ILE A 36 21.01 18.48 0.95
C ILE A 36 21.23 17.92 2.37
N ASP A 37 22.45 18.05 2.91
CA ASP A 37 22.82 17.62 4.26
C ASP A 37 21.99 18.33 5.34
N GLN A 38 21.85 19.65 5.23
CA GLN A 38 21.06 20.46 6.14
C GLN A 38 19.55 20.25 5.92
N ALA A 39 19.12 20.08 4.67
CA ALA A 39 17.71 19.81 4.33
C ALA A 39 17.22 18.51 4.97
N LEU A 40 18.05 17.46 4.98
CA LEU A 40 17.73 16.19 5.64
C LEU A 40 17.52 16.38 7.14
N VAL A 41 18.50 16.95 7.84
CA VAL A 41 18.43 17.11 9.31
C VAL A 41 17.29 18.05 9.72
N GLN A 42 17.14 19.18 9.03
CA GLN A 42 16.10 20.16 9.33
C GLN A 42 14.69 19.62 9.02
N SER A 43 14.55 18.79 7.99
CA SER A 43 13.29 18.12 7.65
C SER A 43 12.82 17.19 8.77
N PHE A 44 13.74 16.41 9.36
CA PHE A 44 13.42 15.56 10.52
C PHE A 44 13.04 16.43 11.74
N GLN A 45 13.85 17.44 12.06
CA GLN A 45 13.58 18.33 13.17
C GLN A 45 12.23 19.06 13.03
N ASP A 46 11.88 19.49 11.82
CA ASP A 46 10.58 20.09 11.48
C ASP A 46 9.42 19.12 11.72
N PHE A 47 9.58 17.85 11.33
CA PHE A 47 8.55 16.84 11.56
C PHE A 47 8.31 16.59 13.06
N PHE A 48 9.38 16.36 13.83
CA PHE A 48 9.28 16.08 15.27
C PHE A 48 8.87 17.30 16.09
N SER A 49 9.21 18.52 15.67
CA SER A 49 8.78 19.75 16.36
C SER A 49 7.29 20.05 16.12
N ARG A 50 6.76 19.76 14.93
CA ARG A 50 5.34 19.99 14.59
C ARG A 50 4.38 19.05 15.32
N PHE A 51 4.73 17.77 15.40
CA PHE A 51 3.84 16.75 15.97
C PHE A 51 4.20 16.40 17.43
N GLY A 52 5.41 16.73 17.88
CA GLY A 52 5.96 16.23 19.14
C GLY A 52 6.42 14.77 19.04
N ILE A 53 7.35 14.37 19.90
CA ILE A 53 8.03 13.06 19.81
C ILE A 53 7.04 11.89 19.88
N TRP A 54 6.07 11.97 20.79
CA TRP A 54 5.08 10.91 20.98
C TRP A 54 4.14 10.74 19.78
N ALA A 55 3.58 11.84 19.26
CA ALA A 55 2.67 11.77 18.12
C ALA A 55 3.43 11.40 16.83
N ALA A 56 4.61 11.97 16.62
CA ALA A 56 5.47 11.64 15.48
C ALA A 56 5.81 10.15 15.44
N SER A 57 6.15 9.55 16.60
CA SER A 57 6.45 8.12 16.70
C SER A 57 5.22 7.26 16.40
N LEU A 58 4.04 7.66 16.88
CA LEU A 58 2.78 6.97 16.58
C LEU A 58 2.45 7.02 15.09
N ILE A 59 2.59 8.19 14.46
CA ILE A 59 2.37 8.38 13.02
C ILE A 59 3.34 7.52 12.20
N LEU A 60 4.63 7.53 12.56
CA LEU A 60 5.64 6.69 11.90
C LEU A 60 5.31 5.21 12.03
N LEU A 61 4.88 4.76 13.21
CA LEU A 61 4.47 3.37 13.43
C LEU A 61 3.22 3.02 12.60
N LEU A 62 2.24 3.93 12.52
CA LEU A 62 1.04 3.77 11.68
C LEU A 62 1.44 3.66 10.21
N ILE A 63 2.31 4.54 9.71
CA ILE A 63 2.80 4.51 8.32
C ILE A 63 3.50 3.18 8.02
N SER A 64 4.35 2.71 8.94
CA SER A 64 5.09 1.46 8.81
C SER A 64 4.21 0.21 8.82
N THR A 65 3.11 0.23 9.55
CA THR A 65 2.21 -0.93 9.71
C THR A 65 1.09 -0.95 8.67
N TYR A 66 0.67 0.21 8.16
CA TYR A 66 -0.54 0.31 7.33
C TYR A 66 -0.49 -0.50 6.03
N ARG A 67 0.66 -0.48 5.34
CA ARG A 67 0.87 -1.26 4.08
C ARG A 67 1.64 -2.56 4.29
N LEU A 68 1.90 -2.92 5.55
CA LEU A 68 2.75 -4.05 5.88
C LEU A 68 2.20 -5.34 5.28
N THR A 69 0.90 -5.57 5.43
CA THR A 69 0.18 -6.73 4.90
C THR A 69 0.34 -6.88 3.39
N ASP A 70 0.05 -5.83 2.62
CA ASP A 70 0.14 -5.87 1.15
C ASP A 70 1.56 -6.12 0.65
N ILE A 71 2.55 -5.50 1.30
CA ILE A 71 3.95 -5.63 0.89
C ILE A 71 4.48 -7.04 1.19
N VAL A 72 4.04 -7.66 2.29
CA VAL A 72 4.41 -9.02 2.69
C VAL A 72 3.71 -10.07 1.81
N MET A 73 2.42 -9.87 1.50
CA MET A 73 1.64 -10.77 0.65
C MET A 73 2.06 -10.72 -0.82
N GLY A 74 2.47 -9.54 -1.31
CA GLY A 74 2.81 -9.29 -2.72
C GLY A 74 3.67 -10.35 -3.43
N PRO A 75 4.86 -10.75 -2.94
CA PRO A 75 5.67 -11.78 -3.59
C PRO A 75 5.05 -13.19 -3.51
N MET A 76 4.15 -13.44 -2.55
CA MET A 76 3.54 -14.75 -2.31
C MET A 76 2.28 -15.00 -3.13
N ALA A 77 1.70 -13.97 -3.76
CA ALA A 77 0.52 -14.11 -4.62
C ALA A 77 0.76 -15.10 -5.78
N MET A 78 1.89 -14.99 -6.49
CA MET A 78 2.20 -15.88 -7.62
C MET A 78 2.44 -17.35 -7.19
N PRO A 79 3.29 -17.65 -6.18
CA PRO A 79 3.41 -19.00 -5.63
C PRO A 79 2.08 -19.59 -5.17
N PHE A 80 1.27 -18.82 -4.43
CA PHE A 80 -0.05 -19.27 -3.97
C PHE A 80 -0.94 -19.73 -5.13
N TYR A 81 -1.04 -18.94 -6.21
CA TYR A 81 -1.87 -19.33 -7.36
C TYR A 81 -1.34 -20.60 -8.05
N LEU A 82 -0.03 -20.76 -8.16
CA LEU A 82 0.56 -21.95 -8.77
C LEU A 82 0.33 -23.20 -7.91
N ASP A 83 0.47 -23.08 -6.59
CA ASP A 83 0.25 -24.18 -5.64
C ASP A 83 -1.23 -24.61 -5.59
N MET A 84 -2.16 -23.69 -5.79
CA MET A 84 -3.59 -24.01 -5.93
C MET A 84 -3.93 -24.68 -7.27
N GLY A 85 -2.97 -24.79 -8.20
CA GLY A 85 -3.14 -25.51 -9.47
C GLY A 85 -3.50 -24.64 -10.68
N PHE A 86 -3.44 -23.30 -10.56
CA PHE A 86 -3.73 -22.40 -11.67
C PHE A 86 -2.57 -22.30 -12.66
N THR A 87 -2.88 -22.12 -13.94
CA THR A 87 -1.87 -21.94 -14.98
C THR A 87 -1.37 -20.49 -15.04
N LYS A 88 -0.13 -20.30 -15.48
CA LYS A 88 0.45 -18.95 -15.69
C LYS A 88 -0.38 -18.10 -16.68
N THR A 89 -1.06 -18.75 -17.63
CA THR A 89 -1.90 -18.07 -18.61
C THR A 89 -3.17 -17.52 -17.96
N GLU A 90 -3.83 -18.30 -17.11
CA GLU A 90 -5.02 -17.87 -16.34
C GLU A 90 -4.68 -16.75 -15.37
N ILE A 91 -3.59 -16.90 -14.62
CA ILE A 91 -3.08 -15.87 -13.71
C ILE A 91 -2.74 -14.59 -14.49
N GLY A 92 -2.08 -14.72 -15.64
CA GLY A 92 -1.73 -13.60 -16.49
C GLY A 92 -2.94 -12.86 -17.05
N ALA A 93 -4.02 -13.58 -17.39
CA ALA A 93 -5.28 -12.97 -17.80
C ALA A 93 -5.91 -12.20 -16.63
N LEU A 94 -6.02 -12.83 -15.45
CA LEU A 94 -6.57 -12.23 -14.24
C LEU A 94 -5.88 -10.93 -13.82
N VAL A 95 -4.55 -10.95 -13.76
CA VAL A 95 -3.76 -9.77 -13.35
C VAL A 95 -3.90 -8.63 -14.36
N LYS A 96 -3.98 -8.94 -15.66
CA LYS A 96 -4.03 -7.92 -16.71
C LYS A 96 -5.40 -7.29 -16.88
N THR A 97 -6.47 -8.06 -16.69
CA THR A 97 -7.84 -7.56 -16.93
C THR A 97 -8.51 -7.18 -15.63
N VAL A 98 -8.72 -8.15 -14.75
CA VAL A 98 -9.53 -7.99 -13.54
C VAL A 98 -8.80 -7.13 -12.52
N ALA A 99 -7.57 -7.51 -12.14
CA ALA A 99 -6.80 -6.76 -11.14
C ALA A 99 -6.53 -5.32 -11.58
N LEU A 100 -6.16 -5.12 -12.85
CA LEU A 100 -5.96 -3.78 -13.41
C LEU A 100 -7.26 -2.95 -13.36
N ALA A 101 -8.38 -3.47 -13.88
CA ALA A 101 -9.64 -2.73 -13.94
C ALA A 101 -10.16 -2.40 -12.54
N THR A 102 -10.13 -3.36 -11.61
CA THR A 102 -10.64 -3.14 -10.25
C THR A 102 -9.73 -2.25 -9.42
N SER A 103 -8.40 -2.28 -9.63
CA SER A 103 -7.49 -1.33 -8.96
C SER A 103 -7.71 0.11 -9.40
N ILE A 104 -7.99 0.35 -10.69
CA ILE A 104 -8.37 1.68 -11.20
C ILE A 104 -9.69 2.14 -10.55
N LEU A 105 -10.69 1.24 -10.45
CA LEU A 105 -11.93 1.56 -9.73
C LEU A 105 -11.65 1.87 -8.25
N GLY A 106 -10.78 1.10 -7.59
CA GLY A 106 -10.34 1.33 -6.22
C GLY A 106 -9.69 2.70 -6.04
N PHE A 107 -8.86 3.11 -6.99
CA PHE A 107 -8.25 4.45 -7.02
C PHE A 107 -9.31 5.56 -7.03
N PHE A 108 -10.28 5.49 -7.93
CA PHE A 108 -11.35 6.50 -8.01
C PHE A 108 -12.23 6.50 -6.76
N VAL A 109 -12.59 5.33 -6.23
CA VAL A 109 -13.38 5.23 -5.00
C VAL A 109 -12.60 5.76 -3.80
N GLY A 110 -11.30 5.44 -3.69
CA GLY A 110 -10.42 5.99 -2.66
C GLY A 110 -10.34 7.52 -2.72
N GLY A 111 -10.19 8.08 -3.93
CA GLY A 111 -10.20 9.52 -4.17
C GLY A 111 -11.55 10.19 -3.82
N TYR A 112 -12.65 9.50 -4.05
CA TYR A 112 -13.97 9.96 -3.65
C TYR A 112 -14.16 9.91 -2.12
N LEU A 113 -13.69 8.86 -1.45
CA LEU A 113 -13.79 8.69 0.01
C LEU A 113 -13.03 9.80 0.74
N ILE A 114 -11.80 10.12 0.33
CA ILE A 114 -11.03 11.21 0.96
C ILE A 114 -11.67 12.60 0.77
N LYS A 115 -12.50 12.77 -0.27
CA LYS A 115 -13.24 14.02 -0.51
C LYS A 115 -14.49 14.11 0.38
N LYS A 116 -15.14 12.98 0.65
CA LYS A 116 -16.43 12.93 1.36
C LYS A 116 -16.30 12.69 2.86
N LEU A 117 -15.30 11.93 3.29
CA LEU A 117 -15.10 11.48 4.67
C LEU A 117 -13.82 12.07 5.27
N ALA A 118 -13.70 11.99 6.60
CA ALA A 118 -12.43 12.26 7.26
C ALA A 118 -11.33 11.30 6.76
N LEU A 119 -10.11 11.81 6.65
CA LEU A 119 -8.96 11.04 6.18
C LEU A 119 -8.68 9.81 7.05
N THR A 120 -8.85 9.93 8.37
CA THR A 120 -8.72 8.81 9.31
C THR A 120 -9.79 7.74 9.11
N THR A 121 -11.05 8.13 8.88
CA THR A 121 -12.12 7.18 8.55
C THR A 121 -11.83 6.45 7.24
N SER A 122 -11.30 7.17 6.24
CA SER A 122 -10.89 6.57 4.97
C SER A 122 -9.77 5.54 5.18
N LEU A 123 -8.77 5.84 6.02
CA LEU A 123 -7.71 4.88 6.38
C LEU A 123 -8.27 3.60 7.00
N ILE A 124 -9.25 3.73 7.92
CA ILE A 124 -9.93 2.57 8.54
C ILE A 124 -10.65 1.74 7.48
N ILE A 125 -11.43 2.37 6.59
CA ILE A 125 -12.14 1.66 5.52
C ILE A 125 -11.15 0.88 4.65
N GLY A 126 -10.02 1.50 4.28
CA GLY A 126 -8.98 0.82 3.50
C GLY A 126 -8.34 -0.35 4.24
N GLY A 127 -7.94 -0.16 5.50
CA GLY A 127 -7.32 -1.22 6.29
C GLY A 127 -8.27 -2.39 6.56
N VAL A 128 -9.56 -2.12 6.82
CA VAL A 128 -10.59 -3.15 6.97
C VAL A 128 -10.82 -3.88 5.65
N SER A 129 -10.79 -3.17 4.52
CA SER A 129 -10.94 -3.79 3.20
C SER A 129 -9.81 -4.80 2.94
N VAL A 130 -8.55 -4.44 3.23
CA VAL A 130 -7.38 -5.34 3.09
C VAL A 130 -7.46 -6.52 4.06
N LEU A 131 -7.93 -6.30 5.29
CA LEU A 131 -8.15 -7.38 6.25
C LEU A 131 -9.16 -8.39 5.70
N ILE A 132 -10.30 -7.91 5.19
CA ILE A 132 -11.35 -8.77 4.64
C ILE A 132 -10.86 -9.52 3.39
N THR A 133 -10.12 -8.88 2.49
CA THR A 133 -9.62 -9.55 1.27
C THR A 133 -8.63 -10.65 1.60
N ASN A 134 -7.74 -10.45 2.57
CA ASN A 134 -6.85 -11.50 3.06
C ASN A 134 -7.62 -12.66 3.69
N LEU A 135 -8.68 -12.41 4.47
CA LEU A 135 -9.53 -13.48 4.98
C LEU A 135 -10.22 -14.28 3.86
N PHE A 136 -10.64 -13.62 2.77
CA PHE A 136 -11.19 -14.33 1.61
C PHE A 136 -10.16 -15.23 0.93
N PHE A 137 -8.89 -14.81 0.83
CA PHE A 137 -7.82 -15.70 0.37
C PHE A 137 -7.62 -16.91 1.28
N ALA A 138 -7.70 -16.74 2.61
CA ALA A 138 -7.62 -17.85 3.56
C ALA A 138 -8.76 -18.87 3.36
N ILE A 139 -9.97 -18.39 3.05
CA ILE A 139 -11.11 -19.26 2.76
C ILE A 139 -10.89 -20.03 1.46
N VAL A 140 -10.43 -19.35 0.40
CA VAL A 140 -10.19 -20.00 -0.90
C VAL A 140 -9.03 -20.97 -0.90
N ALA A 141 -8.03 -20.77 -0.04
CA ALA A 141 -6.97 -21.75 0.15
C ALA A 141 -7.49 -23.15 0.54
N ASN A 142 -8.70 -23.24 1.13
CA ASN A 142 -9.34 -24.51 1.52
C ASN A 142 -10.39 -25.02 0.52
N LEU A 143 -10.66 -24.28 -0.55
CA LEU A 143 -11.63 -24.65 -1.58
C LEU A 143 -10.91 -25.22 -2.81
N GLU A 144 -11.67 -25.90 -3.66
CA GLU A 144 -11.15 -26.37 -4.94
C GLU A 144 -10.86 -25.21 -5.89
N ALA A 145 -9.96 -25.45 -6.85
CA ALA A 145 -9.53 -24.45 -7.81
C ALA A 145 -10.69 -24.03 -8.73
N ASP A 146 -11.25 -22.85 -8.46
CA ASP A 146 -12.26 -22.20 -9.30
C ASP A 146 -11.75 -20.83 -9.76
N ILE A 147 -11.59 -20.67 -11.07
CA ILE A 147 -11.10 -19.44 -11.70
C ILE A 147 -12.05 -18.26 -11.48
N SER A 148 -13.35 -18.50 -11.41
CA SER A 148 -14.36 -17.46 -11.18
C SER A 148 -14.25 -16.91 -9.76
N LEU A 149 -14.11 -17.81 -8.78
CA LEU A 149 -13.93 -17.44 -7.39
C LEU A 149 -12.59 -16.72 -7.16
N LEU A 150 -11.51 -17.23 -7.77
CA LEU A 150 -10.21 -16.55 -7.75
C LEU A 150 -10.30 -15.15 -8.37
N SER A 151 -11.00 -15.02 -9.50
CA SER A 151 -11.22 -13.74 -10.17
C SER A 151 -11.90 -12.72 -9.29
N LEU A 152 -12.93 -13.13 -8.57
CA LEU A 152 -13.65 -12.26 -7.65
C LEU A 152 -12.73 -11.74 -6.54
N ILE A 153 -11.96 -12.63 -5.91
CA ILE A 153 -11.13 -12.28 -4.75
C ILE A 153 -9.93 -11.45 -5.16
N VAL A 154 -9.24 -11.81 -6.25
CA VAL A 154 -8.16 -11.00 -6.83
C VAL A 154 -8.68 -9.63 -7.24
N GLY A 155 -9.89 -9.57 -7.79
CA GLY A 155 -10.56 -8.31 -8.12
C GLY A 155 -10.81 -7.44 -6.88
N LEU A 156 -11.36 -8.01 -5.81
CA LEU A 156 -11.61 -7.33 -4.54
C LEU A 156 -10.32 -6.87 -3.87
N ASP A 157 -9.28 -7.71 -3.89
CA ASP A 157 -7.98 -7.39 -3.33
C ASP A 157 -7.30 -6.25 -4.09
N SER A 158 -7.33 -6.29 -5.42
CA SER A 158 -6.78 -5.23 -6.26
C SER A 158 -7.55 -3.92 -6.12
N PHE A 159 -8.87 -3.99 -5.92
CA PHE A 159 -9.69 -2.84 -5.56
C PHE A 159 -9.27 -2.25 -4.21
N ALA A 160 -9.11 -3.08 -3.18
CA ALA A 160 -8.64 -2.65 -1.87
C ALA A 160 -7.24 -2.03 -1.95
N ALA A 161 -6.32 -2.62 -2.72
CA ALA A 161 -4.98 -2.10 -2.94
C ALA A 161 -4.99 -0.72 -3.63
N GLY A 162 -5.86 -0.51 -4.64
CA GLY A 162 -6.04 0.78 -5.29
C GLY A 162 -6.61 1.85 -4.35
N LEU A 163 -7.59 1.46 -3.53
CA LEU A 163 -8.21 2.32 -2.52
C LEU A 163 -7.21 2.72 -1.43
N VAL A 164 -6.51 1.75 -0.85
CA VAL A 164 -5.47 1.95 0.19
C VAL A 164 -4.32 2.78 -0.35
N GLY A 165 -3.86 2.50 -1.56
CA GLY A 165 -2.79 3.27 -2.20
C GLY A 165 -3.13 4.76 -2.30
N THR A 166 -4.35 5.08 -2.73
CA THR A 166 -4.82 6.46 -2.90
C THR A 166 -4.94 7.19 -1.57
N ILE A 167 -5.57 6.54 -0.58
CA ILE A 167 -5.77 7.12 0.75
C ILE A 167 -4.43 7.32 1.47
N ASN A 168 -3.50 6.36 1.31
CA ASN A 168 -2.17 6.45 1.89
C ASN A 168 -1.35 7.59 1.29
N ILE A 169 -1.42 7.80 -0.03
CA ILE A 169 -0.76 8.96 -0.68
C ILE A 169 -1.30 10.26 -0.08
N ALA A 170 -2.63 10.41 0.02
CA ALA A 170 -3.25 11.59 0.63
C ALA A 170 -2.83 11.78 2.10
N PHE A 171 -2.74 10.69 2.86
CA PHE A 171 -2.27 10.70 4.24
C PHE A 171 -0.81 11.16 4.36
N LEU A 172 0.11 10.57 3.61
CA LEU A 172 1.51 11.00 3.61
C LEU A 172 1.65 12.46 3.20
N THR A 173 0.95 12.90 2.15
CA THR A 173 0.96 14.30 1.70
C THR A 173 0.44 15.26 2.79
N SER A 174 -0.56 14.86 3.58
CA SER A 174 -1.12 15.70 4.65
C SER A 174 -0.15 15.96 5.82
N LEU A 175 0.82 15.07 6.03
CA LEU A 175 1.79 15.14 7.12
C LEU A 175 3.00 16.01 6.79
N VAL A 176 3.29 16.13 5.51
CA VAL A 176 4.46 16.82 4.98
C VAL A 176 4.32 18.35 5.09
N SER A 177 5.40 19.04 5.43
CA SER A 177 5.46 20.51 5.46
C SER A 177 5.76 21.06 4.07
N LYS A 178 5.17 22.23 3.77
CA LYS A 178 5.37 22.95 2.51
C LYS A 178 6.85 23.26 2.23
N LYS A 179 7.61 23.54 3.29
CA LYS A 179 9.04 23.91 3.24
C LYS A 179 9.95 22.77 2.81
N TYR A 180 9.67 21.53 3.24
CA TYR A 180 10.51 20.35 2.99
C TYR A 180 9.77 19.24 2.22
N THR A 181 8.85 19.63 1.33
CA THR A 181 7.85 18.72 0.76
C THR A 181 8.46 17.44 0.16
N ALA A 182 9.45 17.60 -0.73
CA ALA A 182 10.08 16.46 -1.40
C ALA A 182 10.85 15.54 -0.43
N VAL A 183 11.63 16.11 0.48
CA VAL A 183 12.48 15.36 1.43
C VAL A 183 11.62 14.59 2.43
N GLN A 184 10.60 15.24 3.02
CA GLN A 184 9.71 14.59 3.97
C GLN A 184 8.86 13.51 3.30
N TYR A 185 8.34 13.76 2.10
CA TYR A 185 7.56 12.73 1.40
C TYR A 185 8.42 11.51 1.06
N ALA A 186 9.65 11.72 0.56
CA ALA A 186 10.61 10.64 0.30
C ALA A 186 10.98 9.88 1.59
N MET A 187 11.19 10.60 2.70
CA MET A 187 11.46 10.00 4.00
C MET A 187 10.30 9.12 4.49
N LEU A 188 9.07 9.65 4.50
CA LEU A 188 7.90 8.93 5.00
C LEU A 188 7.58 7.71 4.12
N THR A 189 7.68 7.84 2.79
CA THR A 189 7.50 6.70 1.87
C THR A 189 8.60 5.64 2.04
N SER A 190 9.85 6.04 2.27
CA SER A 190 10.93 5.10 2.57
C SER A 190 10.69 4.37 3.89
N PHE A 191 10.24 5.10 4.92
CA PHE A 191 9.92 4.52 6.22
C PHE A 191 8.74 3.53 6.14
N MET A 192 7.71 3.86 5.36
CA MET A 192 6.59 2.96 5.06
C MET A 192 7.04 1.65 4.42
N MET A 193 7.95 1.73 3.44
CA MET A 193 8.35 0.57 2.65
C MET A 193 9.33 -0.35 3.37
N LEU A 194 10.17 0.19 4.25
CA LEU A 194 11.30 -0.52 4.84
C LEU A 194 10.88 -1.76 5.67
N PRO A 195 9.93 -1.67 6.62
CA PRO A 195 9.47 -2.84 7.37
C PRO A 195 8.83 -3.87 6.44
N GLY A 196 7.94 -3.43 5.54
CA GLY A 196 7.30 -4.30 4.57
C GLY A 196 8.30 -5.07 3.72
N LYS A 197 9.31 -4.41 3.17
CA LYS A 197 10.34 -5.08 2.36
C LYS A 197 11.21 -6.03 3.17
N PHE A 198 11.53 -5.69 4.41
CA PHE A 198 12.25 -6.58 5.31
C PHE A 198 11.47 -7.87 5.56
N PHE A 199 10.20 -7.77 5.98
CA PHE A 199 9.34 -8.95 6.23
C PHE A 199 8.95 -9.71 4.95
N SER A 200 8.76 -9.00 3.83
CA SER A 200 8.47 -9.57 2.52
C SER A 200 9.57 -10.53 2.06
N GLY A 201 10.84 -10.24 2.38
CA GLY A 201 11.95 -11.17 2.11
C GLY A 201 11.85 -12.50 2.88
N PHE A 202 11.24 -12.49 4.07
CA PHE A 202 11.01 -13.70 4.89
C PHE A 202 9.65 -14.37 4.64
N SER A 203 8.76 -13.74 3.87
CA SER A 203 7.40 -14.24 3.62
C SER A 203 7.39 -15.65 3.00
N GLY A 204 8.32 -15.94 2.09
CA GLY A 204 8.48 -17.28 1.49
C GLY A 204 8.87 -18.34 2.50
N MET A 205 9.85 -18.04 3.36
CA MET A 205 10.24 -18.96 4.44
C MET A 205 9.09 -19.25 5.41
N LEU A 206 8.26 -18.24 5.67
CA LEU A 206 7.10 -18.37 6.55
C LEU A 206 5.97 -19.18 5.88
N ALA A 207 5.72 -18.97 4.59
CA ALA A 207 4.78 -19.78 3.80
C ALA A 207 5.23 -21.24 3.72
N ASP A 208 6.50 -21.48 3.38
CA ASP A 208 7.09 -22.82 3.33
C ASP A 208 7.03 -23.50 4.70
N TYR A 209 7.29 -22.75 5.79
CA TYR A 209 7.15 -23.27 7.15
C TYR A 209 5.72 -23.75 7.41
N TYR A 210 4.69 -22.93 7.13
CA TYR A 210 3.29 -23.32 7.34
C TYR A 210 2.85 -24.48 6.45
N VAL A 211 3.31 -24.51 5.19
CA VAL A 211 3.03 -25.62 4.28
C VAL A 211 3.75 -26.90 4.73
N SER A 212 4.94 -26.82 5.33
CA SER A 212 5.70 -27.99 5.79
C SER A 212 5.15 -28.63 7.06
N ILE A 213 4.57 -27.84 7.96
CA ILE A 213 3.98 -28.33 9.23
C ILE A 213 2.54 -28.80 9.07
N SER A 214 1.88 -28.51 7.94
CA SER A 214 0.46 -28.76 7.70
C SER A 214 0.20 -29.26 6.27
N SER A 215 -1.05 -29.30 5.80
CA SER A 215 -1.34 -29.57 4.38
C SER A 215 -1.15 -28.31 3.55
N LEU A 216 -0.95 -28.44 2.23
CA LEU A 216 -0.77 -27.28 1.33
C LEU A 216 -1.86 -26.22 1.50
N GLN A 217 -3.12 -26.64 1.53
CA GLN A 217 -4.30 -25.80 1.69
C GLN A 217 -4.33 -25.08 3.05
N THR A 218 -4.11 -25.84 4.13
CA THR A 218 -4.13 -25.28 5.49
C THR A 218 -2.92 -24.39 5.78
N GLY A 219 -1.76 -24.71 5.22
CA GLY A 219 -0.56 -23.89 5.30
C GLY A 219 -0.75 -22.51 4.66
N TRP A 220 -1.32 -22.48 3.45
CA TRP A 220 -1.70 -21.23 2.80
C TRP A 220 -2.79 -20.47 3.56
N ALA A 221 -3.78 -21.16 4.11
CA ALA A 221 -4.79 -20.51 4.97
C ALA A 221 -4.16 -19.86 6.22
N TYR A 222 -3.21 -20.54 6.89
CA TYR A 222 -2.47 -19.95 8.01
C TYR A 222 -1.65 -18.74 7.61
N PHE A 223 -1.01 -18.76 6.43
CA PHE A 223 -0.32 -17.59 5.88
C PHE A 223 -1.28 -16.40 5.73
N PHE A 224 -2.46 -16.60 5.15
CA PHE A 224 -3.42 -15.50 4.98
C PHE A 224 -4.07 -15.05 6.30
N TYR A 225 -4.22 -15.94 7.28
CA TYR A 225 -4.64 -15.54 8.63
C TYR A 225 -3.59 -14.69 9.32
N THR A 226 -2.29 -15.01 9.17
CA THR A 226 -1.23 -14.20 9.77
C THR A 226 -1.09 -12.85 9.07
N THR A 227 -1.15 -12.79 7.74
CA THR A 227 -1.15 -11.51 7.02
C THR A 227 -2.38 -10.66 7.38
N SER A 228 -3.57 -11.26 7.46
CA SER A 228 -4.77 -10.57 7.95
C SER A 228 -4.60 -10.04 9.38
N ALA A 229 -3.96 -10.81 10.27
CA ALA A 229 -3.70 -10.38 11.64
C ALA A 229 -2.71 -9.21 11.71
N MET A 230 -1.77 -9.09 10.77
CA MET A 230 -0.84 -7.95 10.67
C MET A 230 -1.55 -6.61 10.38
N SER A 231 -2.75 -6.64 9.80
CA SER A 231 -3.58 -5.44 9.59
C SER A 231 -4.23 -4.92 10.89
N ILE A 232 -4.40 -5.77 11.91
CA ILE A 232 -5.08 -5.40 13.16
C ILE A 232 -4.31 -4.32 13.94
N PRO A 233 -2.98 -4.44 14.17
CA PRO A 233 -2.19 -3.37 14.79
C PRO A 233 -2.31 -2.04 14.05
N ALA A 234 -2.31 -2.05 12.71
CA ALA A 234 -2.46 -0.83 11.93
C ALA A 234 -3.82 -0.16 12.18
N LEU A 235 -4.91 -0.95 12.18
CA LEU A 235 -6.25 -0.46 12.47
C LEU A 235 -6.37 0.12 13.89
N LEU A 236 -5.79 -0.55 14.88
CA LEU A 236 -5.75 -0.05 16.26
C LEU A 236 -5.01 1.29 16.35
N LEU A 237 -3.86 1.40 15.68
CA LEU A 237 -3.09 2.65 15.63
C LEU A 237 -3.86 3.79 14.97
N ILE A 238 -4.63 3.51 13.92
CA ILE A 238 -5.48 4.53 13.28
C ILE A 238 -6.57 5.02 14.24
N VAL A 239 -7.20 4.12 15.00
CA VAL A 239 -8.23 4.50 15.99
C VAL A 239 -7.63 5.31 17.14
N ILE A 240 -6.44 4.93 17.63
CA ILE A 240 -5.72 5.69 18.66
C ILE A 240 -5.36 7.07 18.11
N TYR A 241 -4.78 7.14 16.91
CA TYR A 241 -4.45 8.40 16.25
C TYR A 241 -5.68 9.31 16.10
N GLN A 242 -6.81 8.76 15.67
CA GLN A 242 -8.07 9.48 15.54
C GLN A 242 -8.54 10.06 16.88
N ARG A 243 -8.48 9.28 17.97
CA ARG A 243 -8.93 9.71 19.30
C ARG A 243 -8.02 10.76 19.94
N THR A 244 -6.71 10.66 19.71
CA THR A 244 -5.73 11.51 20.40
C THR A 244 -5.45 12.81 19.66
N TYR A 245 -5.46 12.82 18.32
CA TYR A 245 -4.92 13.93 17.53
C TYR A 245 -5.87 14.54 16.50
N VAL A 246 -7.02 13.92 16.24
CA VAL A 246 -8.06 14.54 15.39
C VAL A 246 -9.10 15.18 16.30
N PRO A 247 -9.23 16.52 16.35
CA PRO A 247 -10.32 17.14 17.08
C PRO A 247 -11.64 16.68 16.47
N THR A 248 -12.51 16.08 17.29
CA THR A 248 -13.89 15.76 16.90
C THR A 248 -14.63 17.07 16.71
N ASN A 249 -14.62 17.62 15.48
CA ASN A 249 -15.58 18.64 15.09
C ASN A 249 -16.95 17.95 14.96
N ASN A 250 -17.61 17.77 16.10
CA ASN A 250 -19.05 17.61 16.16
C ASN A 250 -19.66 19.01 16.09
N SER A 251 -20.17 19.37 14.91
CA SER A 251 -21.24 20.35 14.74
C SER A 251 -22.16 19.86 13.63
#